data_AF-B5XSI1-F1
#
_entry.id   AF-B5XSI1-F1
#
_cell.length_a   1.000
_cell.length_b   1.000
_cell.length_c   1.000
_cell.angle_alpha   90.00
_cell.angle_beta   90.00
_cell.angle_gamma   90.00
#
_symmetry.space_group_name_H-M   'P 1'
#
loop_
_entity.id
_entity.type
_entity.pdbx_description
1 polymer ?
#
loop_
_entity_poly.entity_id
_entity_poly.type
_entity_poly.pdbx_seq_one_letter_code
_entity_poly.pdbx_strand_id
1 'polypeptide(L)'
;MTGHAAVYLDGYGRTDAWIFRAGGTISTGKGDVLTTGSDVRLKEDFTESQEGASRRINALGVCEFNMKGETRRRRGFIAQQAEKADDLYTFLGIEQEIDGEKFRVMNVDYTAIIADLVTVVQDLLRRVDALES
;
A
#
# COMPACT_ATOMS: atom_id res chain seq x y z
N MET A 1 1.35 22.45 -19.60
CA MET A 1 0.65 21.39 -20.36
C MET A 1 0.68 20.12 -19.52
N THR A 2 -0.45 19.66 -18.99
CA THR A 2 -0.54 18.36 -18.31
C THR A 2 -0.72 17.28 -19.36
N GLY A 3 0.39 16.66 -19.77
CA GLY A 3 0.35 15.49 -20.65
C GLY A 3 -0.28 14.30 -19.92
N HIS A 4 -1.11 13.54 -20.62
CA HIS A 4 -1.56 12.22 -20.20
C HIS A 4 -1.26 11.24 -21.33
N ALA A 5 -0.87 10.03 -20.98
CA ALA A 5 -0.70 8.95 -21.94
C ALA A 5 -1.83 7.94 -21.73
N ALA A 6 -2.36 7.39 -22.82
CA ALA A 6 -3.35 6.33 -22.77
C ALA A 6 -2.83 5.13 -23.55
N VAL A 7 -2.86 3.96 -22.94
CA VAL A 7 -2.63 2.69 -23.62
C VAL A 7 -3.99 2.04 -23.80
N TYR A 8 -4.34 1.79 -25.06
CA TYR A 8 -5.53 1.04 -25.46
C TYR A 8 -5.09 -0.33 -25.95
N LEU A 9 -5.68 -1.39 -25.41
CA LEU A 9 -5.50 -2.75 -25.89
C LEU A 9 -6.85 -3.31 -26.32
N ASP A 10 -6.93 -3.65 -27.61
CA ASP A 10 -8.09 -4.31 -28.20
C ASP A 10 -7.82 -5.81 -28.29
N GLY A 11 -8.64 -6.62 -27.61
CA GLY A 11 -8.46 -8.06 -27.57
C GLY A 11 -9.57 -8.78 -26.80
N TYR A 12 -9.78 -10.06 -27.10
CA TYR A 12 -10.74 -10.92 -26.39
C TYR A 12 -12.19 -10.35 -26.29
N GLY A 13 -12.62 -9.56 -27.29
CA GLY A 13 -13.96 -8.99 -27.33
C GLY A 13 -14.17 -7.75 -26.44
N ARG A 14 -13.10 -7.11 -25.97
CA ARG A 14 -13.15 -5.86 -25.19
C ARG A 14 -12.04 -4.89 -25.59
N THR A 15 -12.25 -3.62 -25.30
CA THR A 15 -11.23 -2.56 -25.33
C THR A 15 -10.89 -2.20 -23.90
N ASP A 16 -9.63 -2.40 -23.52
CA ASP A 16 -9.11 -1.98 -22.22
C ASP A 16 -8.27 -0.72 -22.35
N ALA A 17 -8.41 0.17 -21.36
CA ALA A 17 -7.70 1.43 -21.32
C ALA A 17 -7.00 1.61 -19.97
N TRP A 18 -5.71 1.93 -20.03
CA TRP A 18 -4.92 2.43 -18.90
C TRP A 18 -4.52 3.87 -19.19
N ILE A 19 -5.01 4.77 -18.35
CA ILE A 19 -4.74 6.21 -18.46
C ILE A 19 -3.67 6.55 -17.42
N PHE A 20 -2.51 6.94 -17.90
CA PHE A 20 -1.40 7.43 -17.10
C PHE A 20 -1.57 8.93 -16.91
N ARG A 21 -1.78 9.32 -15.65
CA ARG A 21 -2.03 10.72 -15.28
C ARG A 21 -0.78 11.34 -14.67
N ALA A 22 -0.76 12.68 -14.66
CA ALA A 22 0.23 13.43 -13.90
C ALA A 22 0.25 12.98 -12.43
N GLY A 23 1.45 12.90 -11.84
CA GLY A 23 1.65 12.38 -10.48
C GLY A 23 1.75 10.85 -10.38
N GLY A 24 1.99 10.15 -11.48
CA GLY A 24 2.31 8.71 -11.48
C GLY A 24 1.12 7.78 -11.21
N THR A 25 -0.11 8.29 -11.28
CA THR A 25 -1.32 7.48 -11.06
C THR A 25 -1.79 6.81 -12.35
N ILE A 26 -2.25 5.56 -12.22
CA ILE A 26 -2.87 4.80 -13.30
C ILE A 26 -4.37 4.74 -13.02
N SER A 27 -5.17 5.15 -14.00
CA SER A 27 -6.63 5.04 -13.96
C SER A 27 -7.06 3.99 -14.97
N THR A 28 -7.80 2.99 -14.50
CA THR A 28 -8.53 2.04 -15.34
C THR A 28 -10.02 2.34 -15.25
N GLY A 29 -10.83 1.82 -16.17
CA GLY A 29 -12.29 2.07 -16.18
C GLY A 29 -13.00 1.66 -14.89
N LYS A 30 -12.48 0.66 -14.17
CA LYS A 30 -12.98 0.22 -12.86
C LYS A 30 -12.16 0.74 -11.67
N GLY A 31 -10.96 1.26 -11.92
CA GLY A 31 -9.99 1.67 -10.89
C GLY A 31 -9.11 0.53 -10.35
N ASP A 32 -9.23 -0.67 -10.91
CA ASP A 32 -8.42 -1.83 -10.51
C ASP A 32 -7.02 -1.73 -11.12
N VAL A 33 -6.00 -1.63 -10.27
CA VAL A 33 -4.59 -1.93 -10.56
C VAL A 33 -4.04 -2.59 -9.30
N LEU A 34 -3.58 -3.84 -9.41
CA LEU A 34 -3.05 -4.60 -8.28
C LEU A 34 -1.78 -5.34 -8.70
N THR A 35 -0.71 -5.20 -7.93
CA THR A 35 0.55 -5.94 -8.10
C THR A 35 0.59 -7.09 -7.09
N THR A 36 0.57 -8.35 -7.53
CA THR A 36 0.35 -9.53 -6.65
C THR A 36 1.44 -10.60 -6.72
N GLY A 37 2.59 -10.35 -7.34
CA GLY A 37 3.65 -11.36 -7.46
C GLY A 37 4.09 -11.88 -6.09
N SER A 38 3.82 -13.16 -5.78
CA SER A 38 4.13 -13.78 -4.48
C SER A 38 4.33 -15.29 -4.62
N ASP A 39 5.30 -15.69 -5.43
CA ASP A 39 5.73 -17.08 -5.59
C ASP A 39 7.06 -17.30 -4.85
N VAL A 40 7.27 -18.47 -4.25
CA VAL A 40 8.51 -18.79 -3.52
C VAL A 40 9.74 -18.70 -4.41
N ARG A 41 9.61 -18.96 -5.72
CA ARG A 41 10.71 -18.85 -6.70
C ARG A 41 11.11 -17.40 -6.99
N LEU A 42 10.30 -16.43 -6.54
CA LEU A 42 10.56 -14.99 -6.66
C LEU A 42 11.06 -14.40 -5.33
N LYS A 43 11.31 -15.24 -4.31
CA LYS A 43 11.70 -14.82 -2.96
C LYS A 43 12.93 -15.60 -2.50
N GLU A 44 13.80 -14.93 -1.77
CA GLU A 44 14.99 -15.50 -1.14
C GLU A 44 15.08 -14.99 0.31
N ASP A 45 15.94 -15.61 1.11
CA ASP A 45 16.27 -15.17 2.48
C ASP A 45 15.05 -14.97 3.42
N PHE A 46 13.99 -15.77 3.27
CA PHE A 46 12.83 -15.66 4.15
C PHE A 46 13.10 -16.23 5.54
N THR A 47 12.80 -15.44 6.56
CA THR A 47 12.85 -15.78 7.99
C THR A 47 11.47 -15.61 8.62
N GLU A 48 11.31 -16.09 9.85
CA GLU A 48 10.11 -15.77 10.64
C GLU A 48 10.03 -14.26 10.90
N SER A 49 8.80 -13.73 10.93
CA SER A 49 8.55 -12.33 11.26
C SER A 49 9.00 -12.03 12.70
N GLN A 50 9.53 -10.83 12.93
CA GLN A 50 9.92 -10.40 14.27
C GLN A 50 8.70 -10.28 15.19
N GLU A 51 8.88 -10.67 16.46
CA GLU A 51 7.86 -10.49 17.50
C GLU A 51 7.40 -9.03 17.63
N GLY A 52 6.21 -8.85 18.21
CA GLY A 52 5.69 -7.52 18.50
C GLY A 52 4.77 -6.92 17.44
N ALA A 53 4.16 -7.74 16.57
CA ALA A 53 3.12 -7.31 15.63
C ALA A 53 2.03 -6.47 16.31
N SER A 54 1.56 -6.88 17.49
CA SER A 54 0.56 -6.13 18.28
C SER A 54 1.04 -4.72 18.65
N ARG A 55 2.32 -4.58 19.03
CA ARG A 55 2.91 -3.27 19.34
C ARG A 55 2.96 -2.39 18.09
N ARG A 56 3.39 -2.95 16.95
CA ARG A 56 3.47 -2.23 15.67
C ARG A 56 2.10 -1.78 15.18
N ILE A 57 1.11 -2.67 15.20
CA ILE A 57 -0.28 -2.34 14.84
C ILE A 57 -0.87 -1.27 15.76
N ASN A 58 -0.66 -1.35 17.08
CA ASN A 58 -1.15 -0.35 18.02
C ASN A 58 -0.49 1.03 17.85
N ALA A 59 0.71 1.09 17.28
CA ALA A 59 1.41 2.34 17.02
C ALA A 59 0.94 3.04 15.72
N LEU A 60 0.13 2.39 14.88
CA LEU A 60 -0.35 2.98 13.63
C LEU A 60 -1.36 4.11 13.88
N GLY A 61 -1.04 5.30 13.37
CA GLY A 61 -1.95 6.45 13.34
C GLY A 61 -2.93 6.38 12.17
N VAL A 62 -4.14 5.84 12.39
CA VAL A 62 -5.23 5.91 11.41
C VAL A 62 -5.72 7.35 11.30
N CYS A 63 -5.82 7.86 10.07
CA CYS A 63 -6.30 9.21 9.82
C CYS A 63 -7.23 9.28 8.60
N GLU A 64 -7.92 10.40 8.46
CA GLU A 64 -8.72 10.73 7.29
C GLU A 64 -8.12 11.93 6.55
N PHE A 65 -7.94 11.81 5.24
CA PHE A 65 -7.28 12.82 4.40
C PHE A 65 -8.01 13.00 3.05
N ASN A 66 -7.84 14.18 2.44
CA ASN A 66 -8.10 14.38 1.02
C ASN A 66 -6.74 14.42 0.34
N MET A 67 -6.66 13.91 -0.87
CA MET A 67 -5.52 14.22 -1.73
C MET A 67 -5.58 15.70 -2.14
N LYS A 68 -4.42 16.34 -2.32
CA LYS A 68 -4.38 17.71 -2.87
C LYS A 68 -5.08 17.72 -4.24
N GLY A 69 -6.02 18.64 -4.43
CA GLY A 69 -6.79 18.75 -5.68
C GLY A 69 -7.97 17.77 -5.82
N GLU A 70 -8.25 16.94 -4.81
CA GLU A 70 -9.40 16.02 -4.83
C GLU A 70 -10.43 16.37 -3.74
N THR A 71 -11.71 16.09 -4.04
CA THR A 71 -12.82 16.27 -3.08
C THR A 71 -13.14 15.00 -2.30
N ARG A 72 -12.66 13.83 -2.76
CA ARG A 72 -12.93 12.54 -2.12
C ARG A 72 -12.19 12.42 -0.79
N ARG A 73 -12.95 12.21 0.29
CA ARG A 73 -12.40 11.81 1.59
C ARG A 73 -11.92 10.38 1.55
N ARG A 74 -10.74 10.14 2.12
CA ARG A 74 -10.11 8.83 2.27
C ARG A 74 -9.77 8.60 3.74
N ARG A 75 -9.68 7.33 4.13
CA ARG A 75 -9.13 6.88 5.41
C ARG A 75 -7.93 5.98 5.13
N GLY A 76 -6.87 6.14 5.91
CA GLY A 76 -5.65 5.36 5.75
C GLY A 76 -4.55 5.88 6.67
N PHE A 77 -3.31 5.82 6.18
CA PHE A 77 -2.11 6.15 6.95
C PHE A 77 -1.28 7.21 6.24
N ILE A 78 -0.59 8.05 7.02
CA ILE A 78 0.49 8.90 6.53
C ILE A 78 1.78 8.07 6.59
N ALA A 79 2.50 7.94 5.47
CA ALA A 79 3.68 7.08 5.38
C ALA A 79 4.73 7.40 6.47
N GLN A 80 5.02 8.68 6.70
CA GLN A 80 5.97 9.12 7.73
C GLN A 80 5.51 8.81 9.17
N GLN A 81 4.21 8.56 9.40
CA GLN A 81 3.73 8.07 10.70
C GLN A 81 3.85 6.55 10.78
N ALA A 82 3.60 5.84 9.67
CA ALA A 82 3.75 4.39 9.59
C ALA A 82 5.22 3.95 9.76
N GLU A 83 6.18 4.66 9.16
CA GLU A 83 7.63 4.42 9.31
C GLU A 83 8.07 4.44 10.78
N LYS A 84 7.46 5.31 11.61
CA LYS A 84 7.78 5.38 13.04
C LYS A 84 7.29 4.17 13.82
N ALA A 85 6.27 3.48 13.32
CA ALA A 85 5.78 2.24 13.91
C ALA A 85 6.68 1.06 13.51
N ASP A 86 7.06 1.00 12.23
CA ASP A 86 7.97 0.01 11.65
C ASP A 86 8.48 0.50 10.29
N ASP A 87 9.75 0.25 9.98
CA ASP A 87 10.36 0.66 8.71
C ASP A 87 9.80 -0.15 7.52
N LEU A 88 9.42 -1.41 7.72
CA LEU A 88 8.80 -2.26 6.69
C LEU A 88 7.38 -1.82 6.32
N TYR A 89 6.75 -0.92 7.08
CA TYR A 89 5.47 -0.34 6.70
C TYR A 89 5.58 0.73 5.63
N THR A 90 6.79 1.04 5.18
CA THR A 90 7.00 2.01 4.12
C THR A 90 8.04 1.57 3.11
N PHE A 91 7.98 2.18 1.94
CA PHE A 91 9.03 2.09 0.95
C PHE A 91 9.17 3.40 0.18
N LEU A 92 10.37 3.69 -0.30
CA LEU A 92 10.61 4.83 -1.17
C LEU A 92 10.31 4.46 -2.61
N GLY A 93 9.49 5.27 -3.26
CA GLY A 93 9.31 5.21 -4.71
C GLY A 93 10.54 5.72 -5.46
N ILE A 94 10.40 5.78 -6.78
CA ILE A 94 11.38 6.45 -7.63
C ILE A 94 11.44 7.95 -7.32
N GLU A 95 12.59 8.58 -7.59
CA GLU A 95 12.76 10.02 -7.46
C GLU A 95 11.79 10.74 -8.41
N GLN A 96 11.11 11.74 -7.88
CA GLN A 96 10.17 12.58 -8.60
C GLN A 96 10.48 14.05 -8.34
N GLU A 97 10.22 14.89 -9.34
CA GLU A 97 10.25 16.35 -9.18
C GLU A 97 8.83 16.85 -8.95
N ILE A 98 8.58 17.42 -7.77
CA ILE A 98 7.29 17.99 -7.37
C ILE A 98 7.56 19.40 -6.85
N ASP A 99 6.84 20.39 -7.38
CA ASP A 99 7.01 21.81 -7.04
C ASP A 99 8.46 22.33 -7.18
N GLY A 100 9.23 21.76 -8.12
CA GLY A 100 10.64 22.12 -8.37
C GLY A 100 11.65 21.47 -7.43
N GLU A 101 11.18 20.63 -6.50
CA GLU A 101 12.01 19.85 -5.58
C GLU A 101 12.07 18.39 -6.02
N LYS A 102 13.27 17.82 -6.07
CA LYS A 102 13.47 16.39 -6.34
C LYS A 102 13.48 15.62 -5.04
N PHE A 103 12.54 14.70 -4.88
CA PHE A 103 12.53 13.79 -3.74
C PHE A 103 11.92 12.44 -4.10
N ARG A 104 12.22 11.43 -3.28
CA ARG A 104 11.57 10.11 -3.38
C ARG A 104 10.31 10.12 -2.54
N VAL A 105 9.17 9.89 -3.18
CA VAL A 105 7.89 9.81 -2.47
C VAL A 105 7.90 8.57 -1.57
N MET A 106 7.66 8.75 -0.28
CA MET A 106 7.48 7.66 0.66
C MET A 106 6.05 7.13 0.57
N ASN A 107 5.92 5.83 0.39
CA ASN A 107 4.66 5.11 0.26
C ASN A 107 4.44 4.22 1.48
N VAL A 108 3.18 3.88 1.74
CA VAL A 108 2.82 2.87 2.74
C VAL A 108 2.85 1.50 2.08
N ASP A 109 3.51 0.53 2.71
CA ASP A 109 3.38 -0.88 2.38
C ASP A 109 2.21 -1.49 3.16
N TYR A 110 1.05 -1.55 2.52
CA TYR A 110 -0.13 -2.15 3.11
C TYR A 110 0.00 -3.67 3.27
N THR A 111 0.85 -4.34 2.50
CA THR A 111 1.05 -5.80 2.60
C THR A 111 1.73 -6.13 3.92
N ALA A 112 2.74 -5.36 4.32
CA ALA A 112 3.41 -5.50 5.60
C ALA A 112 2.42 -5.28 6.78
N ILE A 113 1.62 -4.21 6.72
CA ILE A 113 0.58 -3.94 7.73
C ILE A 113 -0.45 -5.08 7.80
N ILE A 114 -0.90 -5.61 6.66
CA ILE A 114 -1.85 -6.72 6.62
C ILE A 114 -1.26 -8.00 7.21
N ALA A 115 0.01 -8.30 6.95
CA ALA A 115 0.69 -9.48 7.50
C ALA A 115 0.75 -9.42 9.04
N ASP A 116 1.07 -8.25 9.60
CA ASP A 116 1.04 -8.05 11.04
C ASP A 116 -0.38 -8.09 11.62
N LEU A 117 -1.36 -7.52 10.92
CA LEU A 117 -2.76 -7.62 11.33
C LEU A 117 -3.23 -9.08 11.41
N VAL A 118 -2.86 -9.91 10.42
CA VAL A 118 -3.14 -11.35 10.46
C VAL A 118 -2.49 -12.01 11.67
N THR A 119 -1.23 -11.68 11.96
CA THR A 119 -0.51 -12.20 13.13
C THR A 119 -1.22 -11.82 14.44
N VAL A 120 -1.66 -10.57 14.57
CA VAL A 120 -2.42 -10.09 15.73
C VAL A 120 -3.75 -10.83 15.87
N VAL A 121 -4.49 -11.01 14.77
CA VAL A 121 -5.77 -11.74 14.80
C VAL A 121 -5.57 -13.20 15.21
N GLN A 122 -4.54 -13.87 14.69
CA GLN A 122 -4.20 -15.25 15.08
C GLN A 122 -3.85 -15.36 16.57
N ASP A 123 -3.15 -14.38 17.14
CA ASP A 123 -2.87 -14.32 18.57
C ASP A 123 -4.14 -14.10 19.41
N LEU A 124 -4.99 -13.17 18.97
CA LEU A 124 -6.27 -12.91 19.63
C LEU A 124 -7.18 -14.13 19.63
N LEU A 125 -7.29 -14.85 18.51
CA LEU A 125 -8.08 -16.08 18.41
C LEU A 125 -7.58 -17.15 19.39
N ARG A 126 -6.26 -17.42 19.43
CA ARG A 126 -5.68 -18.37 20.40
C ARG A 126 -5.99 -18.01 21.85
N ARG A 127 -6.00 -16.70 22.17
CA ARG A 127 -6.31 -16.21 23.53
C ARG A 127 -7.79 -16.33 23.87
N VAL A 128 -8.68 -16.10 22.90
CA VAL A 128 -10.12 -16.29 23.08
C VAL A 128 -10.43 -17.77 23.31
N ASP A 129 -9.89 -18.67 22.48
CA ASP A 129 -10.08 -20.12 22.64
C ASP A 129 -9.64 -20.61 24.03
N ALA A 130 -8.50 -20.09 24.53
CA ALA A 130 -7.99 -20.43 25.85
C ALA A 130 -8.84 -19.87 27.01
N LEU A 131 -9.60 -18.79 26.78
CA LEU A 131 -10.51 -18.20 27.78
C LEU A 131 -11.90 -18.86 27.75
N GLU A 132 -12.29 -19.44 26.62
CA GLU A 132 -13.59 -20.09 26.41
C GLU A 132 -13.57 -21.60 26.68
N SER A 133 -12.38 -22.18 26.93
CA SER A 133 -12.17 -23.59 27.32
C SER A 133 -12.29 -23.80 28.83
#